data_AF-A0A378JR99-F1
#
_entry.id   AF-A0A378JR99-F1
#
_cell.length_a   1.000
_cell.length_b   1.000
_cell.length_c   1.000
_cell.angle_alpha   90.00
_cell.angle_beta   90.00
_cell.angle_gamma   90.00
#
_symmetry.space_group_name_H-M   'P 1'
#
loop_
_entity.id
_entity.type
_entity.pdbx_description
1 polymer ?
#
loop_
_entity_poly.entity_id
_entity_poly.type
_entity_poly.pdbx_seq_one_letter_code
_entity_poly.pdbx_strand_id
1 'polypeptide(L)'
;MTFLKTMILTLLFPIGSVNAAHYLTTNEIKTLLSGHSSAFFGKYGGVKFTGYGWWSKNGSIYGYTYILGKKRNWTGTWYIKNNQYCRTLKAYGKSQFKCLRVQQINANTIRFIKSDGSISSTSKLQ
;
A
#
# COMPACT_ATOMS: atom_id res chain seq x y z
N MET A 1 58.09 24.89 31.59
CA MET A 1 57.05 25.68 30.88
C MET A 1 57.13 25.30 29.41
N THR A 2 56.17 24.53 28.91
CA THR A 2 56.04 24.23 27.48
C THR A 2 54.55 24.08 27.17
N PHE A 3 54.02 25.11 26.53
CA PHE A 3 52.69 25.16 25.92
C PHE A 3 52.67 24.26 24.68
N LEU A 4 51.67 23.39 24.51
CA LEU A 4 51.17 23.10 23.16
C LEU A 4 49.73 22.53 23.15
N LYS A 5 48.80 23.45 22.89
CA LYS A 5 47.63 23.37 21.99
C LYS A 5 46.84 22.06 21.90
N THR A 6 45.69 22.11 22.58
CA THR A 6 44.36 21.75 22.03
C THR A 6 44.31 21.42 20.53
N MET A 7 43.98 20.17 20.21
CA MET A 7 43.20 19.83 19.02
C MET A 7 42.00 18.99 19.45
N ILE A 8 40.89 19.67 19.71
CA ILE A 8 39.56 19.07 19.66
C ILE A 8 39.32 18.80 18.17
N LEU A 9 39.59 17.57 17.73
CA LEU A 9 39.21 17.11 16.40
C LEU A 9 37.69 16.88 16.41
N THR A 10 36.95 17.95 16.15
CA THR A 10 35.53 17.90 15.80
C THR A 10 35.41 17.06 14.52
N LEU A 11 35.09 15.77 14.71
CA LEU A 11 34.53 14.94 13.65
C LEU A 11 33.14 15.48 13.30
N LEU A 12 33.12 16.54 12.50
CA LEU A 12 32.00 16.92 11.65
C LEU A 12 31.91 15.85 10.56
N PHE A 13 31.34 14.70 10.92
CA PHE A 13 30.77 13.83 9.91
C PHE A 13 29.70 14.64 9.19
N PRO A 14 29.78 14.78 7.85
CA PRO A 14 28.67 15.33 7.11
C PRO A 14 27.49 14.39 7.37
N ILE A 15 26.50 14.91 8.09
CA ILE A 15 25.19 14.28 8.26
C ILE A 15 24.65 14.22 6.84
N GLY A 16 24.90 13.10 6.16
CA GLY A 16 24.41 12.85 4.82
C GLY A 16 22.93 13.16 4.86
N SER A 17 22.54 14.17 4.09
CA SER A 17 21.16 14.59 3.97
C SER A 17 20.38 13.35 3.56
N VAL A 18 19.69 12.74 4.53
CA VAL A 18 18.66 11.76 4.26
C VAL A 18 17.67 12.49 3.38
N ASN A 19 17.77 12.27 2.07
CA ASN A 19 16.79 12.75 1.11
C ASN A 19 15.43 12.41 1.69
N ALA A 20 14.72 13.43 2.17
CA ALA A 20 13.44 13.26 2.82
C ALA A 20 12.58 12.50 1.81
N ALA A 21 12.18 11.28 2.16
CA ALA A 21 11.40 10.44 1.27
C ALA A 21 10.17 11.24 0.83
N HIS A 22 10.14 11.66 -0.43
CA HIS A 22 9.08 12.51 -0.95
C HIS A 22 7.77 11.73 -0.86
N TYR A 23 6.82 12.23 -0.07
CA TYR A 23 5.52 11.61 0.09
C TYR A 23 4.74 11.64 -1.24
N LEU A 24 4.29 10.48 -1.75
CA LEU A 24 3.48 10.38 -2.94
C LEU A 24 2.17 11.11 -2.70
N THR A 25 1.82 11.94 -3.65
CA THR A 25 0.51 12.56 -3.77
C THR A 25 -0.57 11.47 -3.96
N THR A 26 -1.81 11.84 -3.66
CA THR A 26 -3.01 11.05 -3.96
C THR A 26 -3.02 10.52 -5.40
N ASN A 27 -2.56 11.32 -6.37
CA ASN A 27 -2.55 10.95 -7.79
C ASN A 27 -1.47 9.92 -8.12
N GLU A 28 -0.32 9.98 -7.47
CA GLU A 28 0.75 8.99 -7.62
C GLU A 28 0.36 7.66 -6.98
N ILE A 29 -0.22 7.69 -5.78
CA ILE A 29 -0.81 6.48 -5.15
C ILE A 29 -1.89 5.91 -6.07
N LYS A 30 -2.72 6.78 -6.68
CA LYS A 30 -3.72 6.32 -7.64
C LYS A 30 -3.08 5.64 -8.84
N THR A 31 -1.99 6.19 -9.35
CA THR A 31 -1.26 5.64 -10.51
C THR A 31 -0.59 4.31 -10.18
N LEU A 32 -0.07 4.12 -8.97
CA LEU A 32 0.48 2.83 -8.52
C LEU A 32 -0.59 1.74 -8.36
N LEU A 33 -1.79 2.12 -7.89
CA LEU A 33 -2.87 1.17 -7.68
C LEU A 33 -3.65 0.87 -8.95
N SER A 34 -3.86 1.87 -9.78
CA SER A 34 -4.67 1.76 -10.99
C SER A 34 -3.91 1.10 -12.14
N GLY A 35 -4.59 0.25 -12.91
CA GLY A 35 -3.97 -0.50 -14.01
C GLY A 35 -3.21 -1.75 -13.57
N HIS A 36 -3.06 -1.98 -12.26
CA HIS A 36 -2.54 -3.23 -11.72
C HIS A 36 -3.67 -4.22 -11.42
N SER A 37 -3.49 -5.46 -11.88
CA SER A 37 -4.25 -6.61 -11.40
C SER A 37 -3.54 -7.19 -10.18
N SER A 38 -4.25 -7.45 -9.09
CA SER A 38 -3.69 -8.12 -7.93
C SER A 38 -4.37 -9.47 -7.72
N ALA A 39 -3.55 -10.51 -7.58
CA ALA A 39 -3.99 -11.79 -7.06
C ALA A 39 -3.95 -11.75 -5.52
N PHE A 40 -5.00 -12.26 -4.87
CA PHE A 40 -5.06 -12.34 -3.42
C PHE A 40 -5.60 -13.70 -2.98
N PHE A 41 -5.16 -14.12 -1.80
CA PHE A 41 -5.54 -15.40 -1.21
C PHE A 41 -6.17 -15.14 0.15
N GLY A 42 -7.16 -15.94 0.53
CA GLY A 42 -7.83 -15.78 1.81
C GLY A 42 -8.58 -17.03 2.24
N LYS A 43 -9.30 -16.90 3.36
CA LYS A 43 -10.23 -17.92 3.85
C LYS A 43 -11.58 -17.26 4.19
N TYR A 44 -12.68 -17.89 3.82
CA TYR A 44 -14.05 -17.49 4.19
C TYR A 44 -14.79 -18.70 4.73
N GLY A 45 -15.26 -18.67 5.98
CA GLY A 45 -15.91 -19.82 6.62
C GLY A 45 -15.05 -21.09 6.62
N GLY A 46 -13.73 -20.96 6.83
CA GLY A 46 -12.77 -22.08 6.78
C GLY A 46 -12.30 -22.47 5.37
N VAL A 47 -13.00 -22.04 4.31
CA VAL A 47 -12.68 -22.38 2.93
C VAL A 47 -11.64 -21.43 2.34
N LYS A 48 -10.54 -21.98 1.82
CA LYS A 48 -9.53 -21.20 1.09
C LYS A 48 -10.10 -20.69 -0.23
N PHE A 49 -9.74 -19.47 -0.60
CA PHE A 49 -10.10 -18.89 -1.90
C PHE A 49 -8.92 -18.15 -2.51
N THR A 50 -8.94 -18.06 -3.84
CA THR A 50 -8.05 -17.22 -4.64
C THR A 50 -8.89 -16.20 -5.38
N GLY A 51 -8.44 -14.95 -5.45
CA GLY A 51 -9.14 -13.90 -6.15
C GLY A 51 -8.21 -13.05 -7.00
N TYR A 52 -8.82 -12.38 -7.97
CA TYR A 52 -8.18 -11.43 -8.86
C TYR A 52 -9.01 -10.16 -8.86
N GLY A 53 -8.35 -9.03 -8.63
CA GLY A 53 -8.97 -7.71 -8.63
C GLY A 53 -8.21 -6.77 -9.55
N TRP A 54 -8.92 -5.83 -10.13
CA TRP A 54 -8.39 -4.74 -10.94
C TRP A 54 -8.91 -3.42 -10.40
N TRP A 55 -8.01 -2.45 -10.29
CA TRP A 55 -8.31 -1.11 -9.81
C TRP A 55 -8.22 -0.13 -10.98
N SER A 56 -9.27 0.66 -11.15
CA SER A 56 -9.35 1.70 -12.18
C SER A 56 -8.99 3.07 -11.59
N LYS A 57 -8.41 3.95 -12.41
CA LYS A 57 -8.08 5.35 -12.04
C LYS A 57 -9.28 6.15 -11.56
N ASN A 58 -10.47 5.84 -12.10
CA ASN A 58 -11.72 6.49 -11.73
C ASN A 58 -12.27 6.07 -10.35
N GLY A 59 -11.54 5.22 -9.61
CA GLY A 59 -11.97 4.76 -8.30
C GLY A 59 -12.87 3.53 -8.35
N SER A 60 -13.09 2.89 -9.50
CA SER A 60 -13.80 1.61 -9.57
C SER A 60 -12.87 0.43 -9.29
N ILE A 61 -13.43 -0.64 -8.72
CA ILE A 61 -12.80 -1.96 -8.56
C ILE A 61 -13.71 -3.00 -9.20
N TYR A 62 -13.11 -3.95 -9.90
CA TYR A 62 -13.80 -5.12 -10.43
C TYR A 62 -12.92 -6.35 -10.20
N GLY A 63 -13.54 -7.50 -10.00
CA GLY A 63 -12.78 -8.72 -9.81
C GLY A 63 -13.66 -9.94 -9.60
N TYR A 64 -12.99 -11.05 -9.32
CA TYR A 64 -13.64 -12.30 -8.99
C TYR A 64 -12.83 -13.10 -7.99
N THR A 65 -13.50 -14.03 -7.31
CA THR A 65 -12.90 -15.05 -6.45
C THR A 65 -13.32 -16.44 -6.90
N TYR A 66 -12.43 -17.41 -6.75
CA TYR A 66 -12.73 -18.82 -6.82
C TYR A 66 -12.93 -19.35 -5.40
N ILE A 67 -14.16 -19.71 -5.07
CA ILE A 67 -14.52 -20.37 -3.81
C ILE A 67 -15.07 -21.75 -4.16
N LEU A 68 -14.45 -22.82 -3.65
CA LEU A 68 -14.80 -24.21 -3.99
C LEU A 68 -14.86 -24.44 -5.52
N GLY A 69 -13.87 -23.90 -6.25
CA GLY A 69 -13.79 -24.00 -7.71
C GLY A 69 -14.79 -23.10 -8.48
N LYS A 70 -15.74 -22.46 -7.81
CA LYS A 70 -16.75 -21.61 -8.46
C LYS A 70 -16.27 -20.16 -8.56
N LYS A 71 -16.23 -19.61 -9.77
CA LYS A 71 -15.96 -18.18 -10.02
C LYS A 71 -17.12 -17.32 -9.53
N ARG A 72 -16.80 -16.27 -8.80
CA ARG A 72 -17.77 -15.35 -8.20
C ARG A 72 -17.29 -13.92 -8.41
N ASN A 73 -18.02 -13.15 -9.20
CA ASN A 73 -17.67 -11.77 -9.49
C ASN A 73 -18.07 -10.85 -8.34
N TRP A 74 -17.32 -9.77 -8.18
CA TRP A 74 -17.59 -8.70 -7.22
C TRP A 74 -17.12 -7.38 -7.82
N THR A 75 -17.71 -6.29 -7.35
CA THR A 75 -17.36 -4.93 -7.76
C THR A 75 -17.09 -4.07 -6.55
N GLY A 76 -16.59 -2.87 -6.75
CA GLY A 76 -16.33 -1.98 -5.65
C GLY A 76 -15.94 -0.58 -6.08
N THR A 77 -15.70 0.25 -5.08
CA THR A 77 -15.13 1.58 -5.25
C THR A 77 -13.95 1.76 -4.30
N TRP A 78 -13.05 2.68 -4.62
CA TRP A 78 -11.94 3.06 -3.76
C TRP A 78 -11.56 4.52 -3.95
N TYR A 79 -10.92 5.05 -2.92
CA TYR A 79 -10.34 6.38 -2.92
C TYR A 79 -9.19 6.45 -1.91
N ILE A 80 -8.37 7.48 -2.05
CA ILE A 80 -7.33 7.83 -1.09
C ILE A 80 -7.73 9.15 -0.42
N LYS A 81 -7.71 9.20 0.91
CA LYS A 81 -7.94 10.41 1.70
C LYS A 81 -7.06 10.37 2.94
N ASN A 82 -6.33 11.44 3.25
CA ASN A 82 -5.51 11.57 4.46
C ASN A 82 -4.57 10.37 4.70
N ASN A 83 -3.81 9.94 3.69
CA ASN A 83 -2.94 8.75 3.73
C ASN A 83 -3.66 7.44 4.08
N GLN A 84 -4.97 7.38 3.83
CA GLN A 84 -5.75 6.15 3.95
C GLN A 84 -6.24 5.72 2.58
N TYR A 85 -6.10 4.43 2.31
CA TYR A 85 -6.76 3.74 1.22
C TYR A 85 -8.08 3.21 1.75
N CYS A 86 -9.18 3.73 1.24
CA CYS A 86 -10.52 3.26 1.59
C CYS A 86 -11.16 2.60 0.38
N ARG A 87 -11.84 1.49 0.62
CA ARG A 87 -12.59 0.77 -0.41
C ARG A 87 -13.92 0.25 0.11
N THR A 88 -14.87 0.12 -0.81
CA THR A 88 -16.11 -0.61 -0.63
C THR A 88 -16.11 -1.77 -1.61
N LEU A 89 -16.26 -3.01 -1.13
CA LEU A 89 -16.44 -4.19 -1.96
C LEU A 89 -17.87 -4.70 -1.85
N LYS A 90 -18.54 -4.85 -2.99
CA LYS A 90 -19.86 -5.45 -3.12
C LYS A 90 -19.69 -6.87 -3.66
N ALA A 91 -19.90 -7.85 -2.80
CA ALA A 91 -19.79 -9.26 -3.13
C ALA A 91 -20.91 -10.03 -2.43
N TYR A 92 -21.55 -10.97 -3.13
CA TYR A 92 -22.57 -11.87 -2.55
C TYR A 92 -23.74 -11.15 -1.86
N GLY A 93 -24.21 -10.04 -2.43
CA GLY A 93 -25.28 -9.24 -1.82
C GLY A 93 -24.87 -8.48 -0.56
N LYS A 94 -23.59 -8.53 -0.17
CA LYS A 94 -23.04 -7.80 0.99
C LYS A 94 -22.10 -6.69 0.51
N SER A 95 -22.14 -5.57 1.22
CA SER A 95 -21.21 -4.46 1.03
C SER A 95 -20.23 -4.42 2.20
N GLN A 96 -18.94 -4.37 1.91
CA GLN A 96 -17.87 -4.33 2.90
C GLN A 96 -17.03 -3.07 2.69
N PHE A 97 -17.12 -2.14 3.64
CA PHE A 97 -16.26 -0.96 3.69
C PHE A 97 -15.01 -1.25 4.51
N LYS A 98 -13.84 -0.84 4.01
CA LYS A 98 -12.57 -0.98 4.73
C LYS A 98 -11.61 0.16 4.38
N CYS A 99 -11.00 0.75 5.39
CA CYS A 99 -9.86 1.65 5.24
C CYS A 99 -8.57 1.00 5.76
N LEU A 100 -7.47 1.28 5.09
CA LEU A 100 -6.12 0.84 5.42
C LEU A 100 -5.21 2.06 5.45
N ARG A 101 -4.33 2.15 6.45
CA ARG A 101 -3.31 3.21 6.44
C ARG A 101 -2.32 2.89 5.33
N VAL A 102 -1.98 3.90 4.54
CA VAL A 102 -0.97 3.82 3.48
C VAL A 102 0.30 4.47 3.99
N GLN A 103 1.41 3.76 3.87
CA GLN A 103 2.74 4.30 4.11
C GLN A 103 3.56 4.09 2.84
N GLN A 104 4.12 5.15 2.29
CA GLN A 104 5.06 5.02 1.20
C GLN A 104 6.42 4.54 1.72
N ILE A 105 7.06 3.64 0.97
CA ILE A 105 8.44 3.23 1.22
C ILE A 105 9.40 4.00 0.29
N ASN A 106 9.04 4.12 -0.99
CA ASN A 106 9.81 4.84 -2.01
C ASN A 106 8.86 5.27 -3.16
N ALA A 107 9.42 5.87 -4.22
CA ALA A 107 8.64 6.37 -5.36
C ALA A 107 7.75 5.30 -6.03
N ASN A 108 8.14 4.03 -5.96
CA ASN A 108 7.48 2.93 -6.66
C ASN A 108 6.73 1.97 -5.73
N THR A 109 6.86 2.10 -4.41
CA THR A 109 6.33 1.13 -3.44
C THR A 109 5.55 1.78 -2.32
N ILE A 110 4.33 1.25 -2.09
CA ILE A 110 3.47 1.59 -0.95
C ILE A 110 3.17 0.36 -0.10
N ARG A 111 2.99 0.58 1.20
CA ARG A 111 2.53 -0.40 2.20
C ARG A 111 1.12 -0.02 2.64
N PHE A 112 0.27 -1.03 2.72
CA PHE A 112 -1.01 -0.99 3.40
C PHE A 112 -0.85 -1.65 4.76
N ILE A 113 -1.16 -0.90 5.81
CA ILE A 113 -1.09 -1.34 7.20
C ILE A 113 -2.52 -1.60 7.66
N LYS A 114 -2.79 -2.85 8.02
CA LYS A 114 -4.09 -3.29 8.52
C LYS A 114 -4.25 -2.90 10.00
N SER A 115 -5.48 -3.00 10.51
CA SER A 115 -5.82 -2.69 11.91
C SER A 115 -5.11 -3.61 12.92
N ASP A 116 -4.74 -4.82 12.51
CA ASP A 116 -3.96 -5.79 13.30
C ASP A 116 -2.44 -5.55 13.24
N GLY A 117 -1.99 -4.47 12.60
CA GLY A 117 -0.58 -4.16 12.39
C GLY A 117 0.08 -4.94 11.24
N SER A 118 -0.60 -5.92 10.64
CA SER A 118 -0.04 -6.67 9.51
C SER A 118 0.07 -5.80 8.26
N ILE A 119 1.09 -6.09 7.44
CA ILE A 119 1.47 -5.27 6.29
C ILE A 119 1.23 -6.05 4.99
N SER A 120 0.72 -5.37 3.97
CA SER A 120 0.76 -5.80 2.58
C SER A 120 1.33 -4.68 1.73
N SER A 121 2.07 -4.97 0.65
CA SER A 121 2.67 -3.94 -0.20
C SER A 121 2.27 -4.06 -1.67
N THR A 122 2.39 -2.97 -2.40
CA THR A 122 2.27 -2.91 -3.85
C THR A 122 3.43 -2.10 -4.41
N SER A 123 4.04 -2.60 -5.47
CA SER A 123 5.12 -1.95 -6.20
C SER A 123 4.80 -1.89 -7.68
N LYS A 124 5.23 -0.82 -8.36
CA LYS A 124 5.32 -0.82 -9.82
C LYS A 124 6.48 -1.73 -10.23
N LEU A 125 6.23 -2.72 -11.10
CA LEU A 125 7.32 -3.43 -11.78
C LEU A 125 7.95 -2.42 -12.74
N GLN A 126 9.26 -2.21 -12.63
CA GLN A 126 10.04 -1.39 -13.57
C GLN A 126 10.15 -2.09 -14.91
#